data_AF-A0AAE0FD19-F1
#
_entry.id   AF-A0AAE0FD19-F1
#
_cell.length_a   1.000
_cell.length_b   1.000
_cell.length_c   1.000
_cell.angle_alpha   90.00
_cell.angle_beta   90.00
_cell.angle_gamma   90.00
#
_symmetry.space_group_name_H-M   'P 1'
#
loop_
_entity.id
_entity.type
_entity.pdbx_description
1 polymer ?
#
loop_
_entity_poly.entity_id
_entity_poly.type
_entity_poly.pdbx_seq_one_letter_code
_entity_poly.pdbx_strand_id
1 'polypeptide(L)'
;PPRSGARALLVMRPEWVPPRSGTDGTLYRMHLGDKAKKEGLMIYEDQLKRTVNLEYVKDEELHGVKLWRYHLNPNDMANTTVNPANDQYYMTTQPGVAPMTLAVNGVPVWLSMAHFLGGEYWYEKLGGEASNISPPNAEDHDIDVRVEPFTGVGLDGRKRIQLNLMLNSNHEPTAAPGNCSWTKRCGKLPANMLYPVFWAQEEATADEKTCDQLKTLFSIASALTSIFPIGGYTLGFLALILGPYIISLNTRRTHNWVGWQPKIFDSGLYKPLDDSDP
;
A
#
# COMPACT_ATOMS: atom_id res chain seq x y z
N PRO A 1 -31.97 15.29 13.21
CA PRO A 1 -30.50 15.28 13.43
C PRO A 1 -29.86 14.01 12.85
N PRO A 2 -29.12 14.09 11.72
CA PRO A 2 -28.46 12.90 11.22
C PRO A 2 -27.28 12.54 12.14
N ARG A 3 -27.19 11.23 12.40
CA ARG A 3 -26.27 10.58 13.34
C ARG A 3 -24.81 10.82 12.95
N SER A 4 -23.97 10.90 13.96
CA SER A 4 -22.55 11.28 14.00
C SER A 4 -21.55 10.38 13.24
N GLY A 5 -21.96 9.65 12.20
CA GLY A 5 -21.10 8.75 11.42
C GLY A 5 -21.00 9.06 9.92
N ALA A 6 -21.77 10.02 9.42
CA ALA A 6 -21.87 10.33 7.99
C ALA A 6 -21.90 11.84 7.73
N ARG A 7 -20.88 12.57 8.23
CA ARG A 7 -20.53 13.84 7.59
C ARG A 7 -19.90 13.50 6.25
N ALA A 8 -20.77 13.25 5.26
CA ALA A 8 -20.39 13.05 3.88
C ALA A 8 -19.39 14.13 3.48
N LEU A 9 -18.30 13.67 2.89
CA LEU A 9 -17.19 14.46 2.39
C LEU A 9 -17.72 15.61 1.54
N LEU A 10 -17.70 16.81 2.10
CA LEU A 10 -18.07 18.02 1.36
C LEU A 10 -17.09 18.29 0.20
N VAL A 11 -15.94 17.61 0.12
CA VAL A 11 -14.87 17.86 -0.87
C VAL A 11 -15.22 17.49 -2.32
N MET A 12 -16.27 16.68 -2.51
CA MET A 12 -16.63 16.09 -3.79
C MET A 12 -18.12 16.28 -4.08
N ARG A 13 -18.52 16.14 -5.35
CA ARG A 13 -19.93 16.24 -5.73
C ARG A 13 -20.78 15.22 -4.96
N PRO A 14 -21.95 15.58 -4.40
CA PRO A 14 -22.74 14.69 -3.54
C PRO A 14 -23.19 13.39 -4.22
N GLU A 15 -23.31 13.42 -5.54
CA GLU A 15 -23.69 12.29 -6.40
C GLU A 15 -22.54 11.30 -6.67
N TRP A 16 -21.32 11.65 -6.25
CA TRP A 16 -20.09 10.86 -6.44
C TRP A 16 -19.35 10.69 -5.11
N VAL A 17 -19.63 9.60 -4.40
CA VAL A 17 -18.81 9.16 -3.27
C VAL A 17 -18.06 7.89 -3.68
N PRO A 18 -16.82 8.00 -4.21
CA PRO A 18 -16.06 6.82 -4.59
C PRO A 18 -15.70 6.00 -3.34
N PRO A 19 -15.65 4.67 -3.46
CA PRO A 19 -15.16 3.82 -2.37
C PRO A 19 -13.70 4.18 -2.05
N ARG A 20 -13.38 4.28 -0.76
CA ARG A 20 -11.98 4.46 -0.32
C ARG A 20 -11.22 3.20 -0.71
N SER A 21 -10.29 3.37 -1.62
CA SER A 21 -9.51 2.27 -2.20
C SER A 21 -8.03 2.52 -1.96
N GLY A 22 -7.26 1.44 -1.86
CA GLY A 22 -5.84 1.52 -1.52
C GLY A 22 -5.56 1.45 -0.02
N THR A 23 -4.31 1.70 0.34
CA THR A 23 -3.84 1.75 1.73
C THR A 23 -3.71 3.20 2.20
N ASP A 24 -3.21 3.43 3.40
CA ASP A 24 -2.93 4.79 3.93
C ASP A 24 -1.59 5.36 3.44
N GLY A 25 -0.86 4.63 2.60
CA GLY A 25 0.45 5.01 2.07
C GLY A 25 1.65 4.55 2.90
N THR A 26 1.46 3.89 4.05
CA THR A 26 2.55 3.38 4.89
C THR A 26 2.95 1.95 4.55
N LEU A 27 1.95 1.08 4.36
CA LEU A 27 2.11 -0.33 4.01
C LEU A 27 1.32 -0.61 2.74
N TYR A 28 1.85 -1.49 1.90
CA TYR A 28 1.26 -1.91 0.63
C TYR A 28 1.11 -3.44 0.61
N ARG A 29 0.44 -3.95 -0.41
CA ARG A 29 0.30 -5.40 -0.57
C ARG A 29 1.68 -6.07 -0.70
N MET A 30 1.88 -7.20 -0.03
CA MET A 30 3.08 -8.01 -0.19
C MET A 30 3.17 -8.57 -1.62
N HIS A 31 4.39 -8.84 -2.08
CA HIS A 31 4.68 -9.39 -3.40
C HIS A 31 4.07 -8.54 -4.53
N LEU A 32 4.49 -7.27 -4.60
CA LEU A 32 3.96 -6.30 -5.56
C LEU A 32 4.01 -6.83 -7.01
N GLY A 33 5.09 -7.53 -7.37
CA GLY A 33 5.28 -8.13 -8.69
C GLY A 33 5.29 -7.11 -9.83
N ASP A 34 5.60 -7.55 -11.05
CA ASP A 34 5.76 -6.62 -12.19
C ASP A 34 4.47 -5.91 -12.60
N LYS A 35 3.30 -6.44 -12.22
CA LYS A 35 2.02 -5.76 -12.46
C LYS A 35 1.92 -4.45 -11.69
N ALA A 36 2.44 -4.38 -10.46
CA ALA A 36 2.44 -3.15 -9.68
C ALA A 36 3.26 -2.03 -10.35
N LYS A 37 4.34 -2.38 -11.07
CA LYS A 37 5.11 -1.39 -11.84
C LYS A 37 4.29 -0.76 -12.98
N LYS A 38 3.31 -1.48 -13.53
CA LYS A 38 2.46 -1.01 -14.64
C LYS A 38 1.18 -0.32 -14.15
N GLU A 39 0.56 -0.86 -13.12
CA GLU A 39 -0.74 -0.39 -12.61
C GLU A 39 -0.59 0.74 -11.58
N GLY A 40 0.56 0.80 -10.91
CA GLY A 40 0.80 1.73 -9.80
C GLY A 40 0.28 1.20 -8.45
N LEU A 41 0.40 2.04 -7.43
CA LEU A 41 -0.08 1.78 -6.08
C LEU A 41 -1.18 2.79 -5.72
N MET A 42 -2.37 2.29 -5.41
CA MET A 42 -3.46 3.13 -4.93
C MET A 42 -3.32 3.40 -3.44
N ILE A 43 -3.47 4.66 -3.04
CA ILE A 43 -3.52 5.09 -1.64
C ILE A 43 -4.72 6.02 -1.42
N TYR A 44 -5.32 6.00 -0.24
CA TYR A 44 -6.29 6.99 0.17
C TYR A 44 -5.59 8.12 0.92
N GLU A 45 -5.50 9.30 0.29
CA GLU A 45 -4.87 10.46 0.89
C GLU A 45 -5.89 11.25 1.70
N ASP A 46 -5.74 11.24 3.03
CA ASP A 46 -6.69 11.86 3.93
C ASP A 46 -6.74 13.40 3.79
N GLN A 47 -5.65 14.06 3.40
CA GLN A 47 -5.67 15.52 3.18
C GLN A 47 -6.43 15.91 1.91
N LEU A 48 -6.33 15.11 0.85
CA LEU A 48 -7.07 15.29 -0.40
C LEU A 48 -8.46 14.67 -0.35
N LYS A 49 -8.75 13.87 0.68
CA LYS A 49 -10.04 13.20 0.90
C LYS A 49 -10.47 12.32 -0.29
N ARG A 50 -9.50 11.71 -0.98
CA ARG A 50 -9.71 10.85 -2.14
C ARG A 50 -8.62 9.80 -2.27
N THR A 51 -8.90 8.78 -3.08
CA THR A 51 -7.87 7.84 -3.55
C THR A 51 -7.06 8.48 -4.67
N VAL A 52 -5.74 8.32 -4.61
CA VAL A 52 -4.78 8.70 -5.65
C VAL A 52 -3.95 7.49 -6.05
N ASN A 53 -3.41 7.49 -7.26
CA ASN A 53 -2.52 6.45 -7.76
C ASN A 53 -1.07 6.93 -7.75
N LEU A 54 -0.16 6.05 -7.38
CA LEU A 54 1.27 6.30 -7.43
C LEU A 54 1.86 5.51 -8.60
N GLU A 55 2.53 6.19 -9.53
CA GLU A 55 3.16 5.58 -10.69
C GLU A 55 4.59 5.16 -10.37
N TYR A 56 5.02 4.01 -10.89
CA TYR A 56 6.39 3.53 -10.71
C TYR A 56 7.34 4.35 -11.57
N VAL A 57 8.47 4.76 -10.99
CA VAL A 57 9.50 5.55 -11.66
C VAL A 57 10.71 4.68 -12.00
N LYS A 58 11.35 4.09 -10.97
CA LYS A 58 12.58 3.33 -11.11
C LYS A 58 12.88 2.47 -9.88
N ASP A 59 13.83 1.55 -10.05
CA ASP A 59 14.44 0.80 -8.95
C ASP A 59 15.54 1.66 -8.32
N GLU A 60 15.59 1.65 -6.98
CA GLU A 60 16.60 2.32 -6.18
C GLU A 60 17.08 1.39 -5.06
N GLU A 61 18.07 1.83 -4.31
CA GLU A 61 18.62 1.09 -3.17
C GLU A 61 18.80 2.02 -1.98
N LEU A 62 18.33 1.58 -0.82
CA LEU A 62 18.54 2.28 0.45
C LEU A 62 19.21 1.31 1.42
N HIS A 63 20.41 1.68 1.88
CA HIS A 63 21.20 0.87 2.81
C HIS A 63 21.28 -0.62 2.40
N GLY A 64 21.47 -0.97 1.11
CA GLY A 64 21.53 -2.36 0.67
C GLY A 64 20.20 -3.07 0.47
N VAL A 65 19.06 -2.39 0.65
CA VAL A 65 17.70 -2.92 0.38
C VAL A 65 17.20 -2.35 -0.93
N LYS A 66 16.75 -3.23 -1.84
CA LYS A 66 16.18 -2.82 -3.13
C LYS A 66 14.78 -2.26 -2.93
N LEU A 67 14.54 -1.07 -3.45
CA LEU A 67 13.27 -0.36 -3.37
C LEU A 67 12.76 0.00 -4.76
N TRP A 68 11.44 0.11 -4.88
CA TRP A 68 10.78 0.67 -6.03
C TRP A 68 10.28 2.06 -5.69
N ARG A 69 10.76 3.07 -6.40
CA ARG A 69 10.31 4.45 -6.25
C ARG A 69 9.01 4.64 -7.03
N TYR A 70 8.00 5.14 -6.32
CA TYR A 70 6.74 5.57 -6.88
C TYR A 70 6.54 7.05 -6.62
N HIS A 71 5.86 7.75 -7.53
CA HIS A 71 5.51 9.16 -7.36
C HIS A 71 4.03 9.40 -7.68
N LEU A 72 3.48 10.53 -7.25
CA LEU A 72 2.08 10.87 -7.49
C LEU A 72 1.79 10.93 -9.00
N ASN A 73 0.73 10.24 -9.44
CA ASN A 73 0.30 10.26 -10.84
C ASN A 73 -0.08 11.70 -11.25
N PRO A 74 0.53 12.27 -12.31
CA PRO A 74 0.18 13.61 -12.79
C PRO A 74 -1.31 13.77 -13.13
N ASN A 75 -1.98 12.70 -13.58
CA ASN A 75 -3.41 12.71 -13.89
C ASN A 75 -4.30 12.95 -12.67
N ASP A 76 -3.84 12.62 -11.47
CA ASP A 76 -4.61 12.90 -10.25
C ASP A 76 -4.65 14.41 -9.97
N MET A 77 -3.60 15.16 -10.32
CA MET A 77 -3.52 16.62 -10.16
C MET A 77 -3.90 17.40 -11.43
N ALA A 78 -4.27 16.71 -12.51
CA ALA A 78 -4.68 17.32 -13.77
C ALA A 78 -6.08 17.96 -13.68
N ASN A 79 -6.39 18.84 -14.63
CA ASN A 79 -7.73 19.42 -14.72
C ASN A 79 -8.74 18.46 -15.37
N THR A 80 -10.03 18.81 -15.32
CA THR A 80 -11.11 18.01 -15.93
C THR A 80 -11.00 17.81 -17.43
N THR A 81 -10.29 18.71 -18.14
CA THR A 81 -10.10 18.59 -19.59
C THR A 81 -9.13 17.46 -19.92
N VAL A 82 -8.08 17.29 -19.11
CA VAL A 82 -7.09 16.22 -19.27
C VAL A 82 -7.60 14.91 -18.64
N ASN A 83 -8.14 14.99 -17.42
CA ASN A 83 -8.72 13.85 -16.72
C ASN A 83 -10.18 14.16 -16.31
N PRO A 84 -11.17 13.75 -17.12
CA PRO A 84 -12.59 13.98 -16.83
C PRO A 84 -13.05 13.42 -15.47
N ALA A 85 -12.38 12.39 -14.95
CA ALA A 85 -12.68 11.85 -13.63
C ALA A 85 -12.45 12.87 -12.51
N ASN A 86 -11.63 13.90 -12.73
CA ASN A 86 -11.38 14.94 -11.73
C ASN A 86 -12.53 15.96 -11.58
N ASP A 87 -13.59 15.89 -12.41
CA ASP A 87 -14.76 16.77 -12.26
C ASP A 87 -15.52 16.52 -10.95
N GLN A 88 -15.48 15.28 -10.46
CA GLN A 88 -16.06 14.92 -9.16
C GLN A 88 -15.39 15.67 -7.99
N TYR A 89 -14.14 16.12 -8.18
CA TYR A 89 -13.35 16.87 -7.20
C TYR A 89 -13.29 18.38 -7.52
N TYR A 90 -14.16 18.86 -8.42
CA TYR A 90 -14.24 20.27 -8.82
C TYR A 90 -12.94 20.85 -9.42
N MET A 91 -12.04 20.01 -9.94
CA MET A 91 -10.76 20.43 -10.54
C MET A 91 -10.92 20.98 -11.96
N THR A 92 -11.82 21.95 -12.10
CA THR A 92 -12.22 22.58 -13.38
C THR A 92 -11.34 23.76 -13.77
N THR A 93 -10.39 24.14 -12.91
CA THR A 93 -9.44 25.22 -13.14
C THR A 93 -8.18 24.72 -13.85
N GLN A 94 -7.12 25.53 -13.88
CA GLN A 94 -5.82 25.14 -14.42
C GLN A 94 -5.19 24.02 -13.57
N PRO A 95 -4.41 23.11 -14.17
CA PRO A 95 -3.90 21.90 -13.51
C PRO A 95 -2.94 22.21 -12.34
N GLY A 96 -2.61 21.16 -11.58
CA GLY A 96 -1.61 21.19 -10.49
C GLY A 96 -2.16 21.62 -9.14
N VAL A 97 -3.47 21.83 -9.02
CA VAL A 97 -4.11 22.33 -7.80
C VAL A 97 -5.43 21.60 -7.53
N ALA A 98 -5.69 21.32 -6.25
CA ALA A 98 -6.89 20.65 -5.78
C ALA A 98 -7.70 21.59 -4.87
N PRO A 99 -8.96 21.92 -5.20
CA PRO A 99 -9.79 22.81 -4.38
C PRO A 99 -10.28 22.11 -3.12
N MET A 100 -9.85 22.57 -1.95
CA MET A 100 -10.27 22.01 -0.65
C MET A 100 -11.36 22.84 0.03
N THR A 101 -11.96 23.81 -0.68
CA THR A 101 -12.85 24.80 -0.10
C THR A 101 -14.00 24.19 0.69
N LEU A 102 -14.61 23.13 0.16
CA LEU A 102 -15.70 22.45 0.82
C LEU A 102 -15.21 21.54 1.98
N ALA A 103 -13.97 21.04 1.92
CA ALA A 103 -13.35 20.27 2.99
C ALA A 103 -13.13 21.11 4.26
N VAL A 104 -12.83 22.39 4.09
CA VAL A 104 -12.49 23.33 5.17
C VAL A 104 -13.59 24.35 5.42
N ASN A 105 -14.86 23.93 5.35
CA ASN A 105 -16.04 24.75 5.70
C ASN A 105 -16.14 26.09 4.94
N GLY A 106 -15.82 26.09 3.65
CA GLY A 106 -16.00 27.26 2.77
C GLY A 106 -14.81 28.22 2.72
N VAL A 107 -13.73 27.98 3.46
CA VAL A 107 -12.50 28.77 3.33
C VAL A 107 -11.86 28.47 1.97
N PRO A 108 -11.46 29.48 1.15
CA PRO A 108 -10.99 29.28 -0.23
C PRO A 108 -9.56 28.70 -0.31
N VAL A 109 -9.36 27.55 0.32
CA VAL A 109 -8.08 26.81 0.37
C VAL A 109 -7.96 25.88 -0.83
N TRP A 110 -6.76 25.84 -1.40
CA TRP A 110 -6.35 24.98 -2.49
C TRP A 110 -5.01 24.32 -2.16
N LEU A 111 -4.91 23.01 -2.38
CA LEU A 111 -3.67 22.27 -2.20
C LEU A 111 -2.94 22.12 -3.53
N SER A 112 -1.61 22.18 -3.50
CA SER A 112 -0.76 21.87 -4.64
C SER A 112 0.47 21.10 -4.18
N MET A 113 1.26 20.59 -5.11
CA MET A 113 2.64 20.20 -4.79
C MET A 113 3.46 21.46 -4.46
N ALA A 114 4.60 21.27 -3.80
CA ALA A 114 5.46 22.39 -3.43
C ALA A 114 5.87 23.22 -4.67
N HIS A 115 5.81 24.53 -4.50
CA HIS A 115 6.11 25.55 -5.52
C HIS A 115 5.35 25.36 -6.84
N PHE A 116 4.15 24.77 -6.77
CA PHE A 116 3.31 24.48 -7.93
C PHE A 116 3.94 23.53 -8.97
N LEU A 117 4.69 22.52 -8.52
CA LEU A 117 5.08 21.41 -9.41
C LEU A 117 3.83 20.76 -10.04
N GLY A 118 3.81 20.64 -11.38
CA GLY A 118 2.64 20.20 -12.14
C GLY A 118 1.51 21.24 -12.29
N GLY A 119 1.75 22.46 -11.81
CA GLY A 119 0.84 23.60 -11.85
C GLY A 119 1.54 24.87 -12.35
N GLU A 120 2.35 24.75 -13.39
CA GLU A 120 3.25 25.79 -13.91
C GLU A 120 2.50 27.08 -14.24
N TYR A 121 1.26 26.98 -14.72
CA TYR A 121 0.40 28.16 -14.94
C TYR A 121 0.27 29.04 -13.69
N TRP A 122 0.13 28.44 -12.50
CA TRP A 122 -0.03 29.18 -11.25
C TRP A 122 1.27 29.81 -10.78
N TYR A 123 2.40 29.12 -10.99
CA TYR A 123 3.73 29.67 -10.76
C TYR A 123 3.98 30.92 -11.63
N GLU A 124 3.71 30.83 -12.93
CA GLU A 124 3.86 31.97 -13.85
C GLU A 124 2.90 33.12 -13.49
N LYS A 125 1.68 32.80 -13.10
CA LYS A 125 0.69 33.80 -12.67
C LYS A 125 1.11 34.55 -11.39
N LEU A 126 1.94 33.94 -10.55
CA LEU A 126 2.54 34.58 -9.38
C LEU A 126 3.71 35.52 -9.72
N GLY A 127 4.17 35.51 -10.97
CA GLY A 127 5.33 36.27 -11.43
C GLY A 127 6.54 35.39 -11.76
N GLY A 128 6.39 34.06 -11.73
CA GLY A 128 7.46 33.13 -12.11
C GLY A 128 8.74 33.35 -11.30
N GLU A 129 9.88 33.53 -11.97
CA GLU A 129 11.17 33.83 -11.34
C GLU A 129 11.20 35.17 -10.60
N ALA A 130 10.33 36.12 -10.95
CA ALA A 130 10.20 37.39 -10.23
C ALA A 130 9.40 37.23 -8.92
N SER A 131 8.77 36.08 -8.70
CA SER A 131 8.20 35.73 -7.40
C SER A 131 9.34 35.30 -6.46
N ASN A 132 9.16 35.47 -5.15
CA ASN A 132 10.14 35.00 -4.14
C ASN A 132 10.07 33.47 -3.91
N ILE A 133 9.68 32.70 -4.93
CA ILE A 133 9.46 31.26 -4.88
C ILE A 133 10.38 30.63 -5.91
N SER A 134 11.15 29.60 -5.52
CA SER A 134 12.03 28.93 -6.47
C SER A 134 11.21 28.19 -7.55
N PRO A 135 11.77 28.03 -8.76
CA PRO A 135 11.08 27.32 -9.84
C PRO A 135 10.64 25.91 -9.43
N PRO A 136 9.51 25.41 -9.95
CA PRO A 136 9.07 24.04 -9.70
C PRO A 136 10.12 23.04 -10.21
N ASN A 137 10.60 22.14 -9.33
CA ASN A 137 11.60 21.13 -9.64
C ASN A 137 11.18 19.78 -9.01
N ALA A 138 11.24 18.70 -9.80
CA ALA A 138 10.89 17.36 -9.32
C ALA A 138 11.83 16.81 -8.21
N GLU A 139 13.11 17.16 -8.20
CA GLU A 139 14.04 16.70 -7.16
C GLU A 139 13.64 17.24 -5.78
N ASP A 140 13.28 18.53 -5.73
CA ASP A 140 13.00 19.24 -4.50
C ASP A 140 11.53 19.26 -4.10
N HIS A 141 10.60 19.13 -5.06
CA HIS A 141 9.17 19.38 -4.82
C HIS A 141 8.25 18.20 -5.14
N ASP A 142 8.78 17.09 -5.65
CA ASP A 142 8.00 15.88 -5.94
C ASP A 142 7.48 15.20 -4.65
N ILE A 143 6.44 14.40 -4.81
CA ILE A 143 5.86 13.53 -3.78
C ILE A 143 6.18 12.10 -4.19
N ASP A 144 7.07 11.44 -3.44
CA ASP A 144 7.52 10.09 -3.72
C ASP A 144 7.50 9.18 -2.50
N VAL A 145 7.35 7.88 -2.76
CA VAL A 145 7.48 6.80 -1.78
C VAL A 145 8.32 5.68 -2.38
N ARG A 146 9.17 5.07 -1.56
CA ARG A 146 10.07 3.99 -1.95
C ARG A 146 9.70 2.76 -1.14
N VAL A 147 9.24 1.76 -1.86
CA VAL A 147 8.61 0.58 -1.28
C VAL A 147 9.46 -0.63 -1.56
N GLU A 148 9.70 -1.45 -0.53
CA GLU A 148 10.36 -2.74 -0.72
C GLU A 148 9.34 -3.72 -1.34
N PRO A 149 9.61 -4.30 -2.53
CA PRO A 149 8.61 -4.98 -3.33
C PRO A 149 8.11 -6.32 -2.77
N PHE A 150 8.89 -7.01 -1.95
CA PHE A 150 8.53 -8.31 -1.41
C PHE A 150 7.56 -8.18 -0.23
N THR A 151 7.87 -7.30 0.73
CA THR A 151 7.10 -7.03 1.94
C THR A 151 6.03 -5.96 1.75
N GLY A 152 6.19 -5.08 0.76
CA GLY A 152 5.30 -3.94 0.56
C GLY A 152 5.47 -2.84 1.63
N VAL A 153 6.57 -2.82 2.38
CA VAL A 153 6.82 -1.78 3.39
C VAL A 153 7.43 -0.54 2.72
N GLY A 154 6.87 0.64 2.97
CA GLY A 154 7.52 1.90 2.62
C GLY A 154 8.72 2.17 3.53
N LEU A 155 9.93 2.23 2.97
CA LEU A 155 11.16 2.49 3.74
C LEU A 155 11.65 3.92 3.60
N ASP A 156 11.16 4.66 2.61
CA ASP A 156 11.46 6.07 2.46
C ASP A 156 10.27 6.76 1.79
N GLY A 157 9.91 7.95 2.24
CA GLY A 157 8.77 8.66 1.73
C GLY A 157 8.88 10.15 2.00
N ARG A 158 8.58 10.95 0.97
CA ARG A 158 8.59 12.41 1.02
C ARG A 158 7.28 12.92 0.47
N LYS A 159 6.52 13.57 1.33
CA LYS A 159 5.25 14.21 1.00
C LYS A 159 5.39 15.70 1.16
N ARG A 160 5.41 16.41 0.04
CA ARG A 160 5.62 17.86 -0.06
C ARG A 160 4.35 18.53 -0.58
N ILE A 161 3.61 19.16 0.32
CA ILE A 161 2.31 19.76 0.00
C ILE A 161 2.35 21.24 0.34
N GLN A 162 1.73 22.03 -0.54
CA GLN A 162 1.60 23.46 -0.41
C GLN A 162 0.14 23.86 -0.23
N LEU A 163 -0.09 24.73 0.75
CA LEU A 163 -1.39 25.34 1.02
C LEU A 163 -1.45 26.71 0.36
N ASN A 164 -2.47 26.92 -0.46
CA ASN A 164 -2.70 28.15 -1.20
C ASN A 164 -4.08 28.73 -0.86
N LEU A 165 -4.19 30.06 -0.89
CA LEU A 165 -5.46 30.78 -0.79
C LEU A 165 -5.84 31.36 -2.14
N MET A 166 -7.07 31.11 -2.58
CA MET A 166 -7.61 31.74 -3.78
C MET A 166 -8.04 33.17 -3.46
N LEU A 167 -7.35 34.13 -4.07
CA LEU A 167 -7.70 35.54 -4.04
C LEU A 167 -8.64 35.86 -5.21
N ASN A 168 -9.76 36.49 -4.90
CA ASN A 168 -10.73 36.96 -5.89
C ASN A 168 -11.07 38.42 -5.61
N SER A 169 -10.93 39.29 -6.62
CA SER A 169 -11.24 40.72 -6.48
C SER A 169 -12.73 40.99 -6.31
N ASN A 170 -13.59 40.01 -6.60
CA ASN A 170 -15.04 40.19 -6.71
C ASN A 170 -15.82 39.67 -5.49
N HIS A 171 -15.14 39.16 -4.47
CA HIS A 171 -15.77 38.77 -3.20
C HIS A 171 -15.27 39.68 -2.09
N GLU A 172 -16.12 40.60 -1.63
CA GLU A 172 -15.97 41.10 -0.26
C GLU A 172 -16.05 39.89 0.68
N PRO A 173 -15.17 39.75 1.69
CA PRO A 173 -15.20 38.62 2.61
C PRO A 173 -16.53 38.63 3.40
N THR A 174 -17.51 37.87 2.95
CA THR A 174 -18.85 37.77 3.56
C THR A 174 -18.85 37.07 4.92
N ALA A 175 -17.72 36.49 5.32
CA ALA A 175 -17.57 35.73 6.57
C ALA A 175 -16.73 36.44 7.65
N ALA A 176 -16.29 37.68 7.44
CA ALA A 176 -15.66 38.45 8.50
C ALA A 176 -16.76 39.13 9.36
N PRO A 177 -16.96 38.74 10.63
CA PRO A 177 -17.94 39.38 11.49
C PRO A 177 -17.47 40.81 11.78
N GLY A 178 -18.17 41.77 11.17
CA GLY A 178 -17.92 43.19 11.33
C GLY A 178 -16.97 43.73 10.27
N ASN A 179 -17.45 44.72 9.52
CA ASN A 179 -16.75 45.95 9.10
C ASN A 179 -15.23 45.83 8.94
N CYS A 180 -14.73 44.80 8.24
CA CYS A 180 -13.30 44.55 8.13
C CYS A 180 -12.69 45.51 7.13
N SER A 181 -12.30 46.67 7.64
CA SER A 181 -11.62 47.81 7.01
C SER A 181 -10.37 47.44 6.16
N TRP A 182 -9.85 46.21 6.27
CA TRP A 182 -8.67 45.75 5.51
C TRP A 182 -8.90 45.71 4.00
N THR A 183 -10.13 45.49 3.51
CA THR A 183 -10.44 45.54 2.05
C THR A 183 -10.34 46.94 1.45
N LYS A 184 -10.43 48.01 2.26
CA LYS A 184 -10.14 49.39 1.81
C LYS A 184 -8.64 49.72 1.85
N ARG A 185 -7.83 48.92 2.56
CA ARG A 185 -6.40 49.18 2.82
C ARG A 185 -5.48 48.35 1.93
N CYS A 186 -5.88 47.12 1.62
CA CYS A 186 -5.31 46.33 0.54
C CYS A 186 -5.90 46.86 -0.76
N GLY A 187 -5.09 47.34 -1.70
CA GLY A 187 -5.59 47.79 -3.01
C GLY A 187 -6.35 46.69 -3.77
N LYS A 188 -6.69 46.93 -5.05
CA LYS A 188 -7.34 45.92 -5.90
C LYS A 188 -6.52 44.62 -5.85
N LEU A 189 -7.05 43.59 -5.17
CA LEU A 189 -6.42 42.28 -5.13
C LEU A 189 -6.44 41.67 -6.54
N PRO A 190 -5.39 40.94 -6.94
CA PRO A 190 -5.39 40.23 -8.20
C PRO A 190 -6.54 39.21 -8.24
N ALA A 191 -7.29 39.19 -9.33
CA ALA A 191 -8.42 38.29 -9.50
C ALA A 191 -7.97 36.88 -9.91
N ASN A 192 -8.59 35.86 -9.31
CA ASN A 192 -8.38 34.44 -9.59
C ASN A 192 -6.91 34.03 -9.45
N MET A 193 -6.26 34.46 -8.37
CA MET A 193 -4.84 34.20 -8.12
C MET A 193 -4.69 33.32 -6.89
N LEU A 194 -3.89 32.25 -7.00
CA LEU A 194 -3.51 31.43 -5.85
C LEU A 194 -2.31 32.05 -5.18
N TYR A 195 -2.47 32.46 -3.93
CA TYR A 195 -1.38 32.95 -3.10
C TYR A 195 -0.90 31.83 -2.17
N PRO A 196 0.36 31.38 -2.29
CA PRO A 196 0.90 30.33 -1.43
C PRO A 196 1.12 30.90 -0.03
N VAL A 197 0.62 30.19 0.98
CA VAL A 197 0.75 30.59 2.38
C VAL A 197 2.00 29.94 2.99
N PHE A 198 2.09 28.61 2.86
CA PHE A 198 3.25 27.82 3.25
C PHE A 198 3.22 26.48 2.51
N TRP A 199 4.36 25.81 2.49
CA TRP A 199 4.45 24.40 2.15
C TRP A 199 5.09 23.65 3.31
N ALA A 200 4.81 22.35 3.40
CA ALA A 200 5.35 21.48 4.43
C ALA A 200 5.86 20.19 3.79
N GLN A 201 6.94 19.66 4.35
CA GLN A 201 7.48 18.34 4.03
C GLN A 201 7.26 17.42 5.22
N GLU A 202 6.58 16.31 4.96
CA GLU A 202 6.59 15.14 5.80
C GLU A 202 7.56 14.14 5.16
N GLU A 203 8.60 13.76 5.90
CA GLU A 203 9.60 12.80 5.44
C GLU A 203 9.80 11.72 6.50
N ALA A 204 9.90 10.48 6.04
CA ALA A 204 10.22 9.33 6.87
C ALA A 204 11.16 8.42 6.08
N THR A 205 12.38 8.27 6.56
CA THR A 205 13.41 7.41 5.97
C THR A 205 13.85 6.38 7.00
N ALA A 206 13.94 5.11 6.60
CA ALA A 206 14.34 4.02 7.46
C ALA A 206 15.84 4.08 7.75
N ASP A 207 16.18 4.01 9.04
CA ASP A 207 17.57 3.92 9.49
C ASP A 207 18.26 2.65 8.97
N GLU A 208 19.59 2.69 8.88
CA GLU A 208 20.42 1.54 8.51
C GLU A 208 20.13 0.31 9.37
N LYS A 209 19.94 0.49 10.69
CA LYS A 209 19.61 -0.61 11.61
C LYS A 209 18.29 -1.30 11.25
N THR A 210 17.27 -0.52 10.85
CA THR A 210 15.98 -1.05 10.43
C THR A 210 16.12 -1.83 9.12
N CYS A 211 16.91 -1.31 8.19
CA CYS A 211 17.22 -1.99 6.95
C CYS A 211 17.99 -3.31 7.18
N ASP A 212 18.94 -3.34 8.13
CA ASP A 212 19.68 -4.56 8.47
C ASP A 212 18.82 -5.62 9.15
N GLN A 213 17.88 -5.21 10.00
CA GLN A 213 16.86 -6.12 10.54
C GLN A 213 16.03 -6.73 9.41
N LEU A 214 15.61 -5.93 8.44
CA LEU A 214 14.85 -6.40 7.29
C LEU A 214 15.65 -7.39 6.42
N LYS A 215 16.92 -7.10 6.13
CA LYS A 215 17.81 -8.04 5.43
C LYS A 215 18.02 -9.34 6.19
N THR A 216 18.13 -9.28 7.52
CA THR A 216 18.27 -10.46 8.37
C THR A 216 17.01 -11.32 8.27
N LEU A 217 15.83 -10.71 8.31
CA LEU A 217 14.55 -11.41 8.09
C LEU A 217 14.48 -12.06 6.70
N PHE A 218 14.94 -11.38 5.65
CA PHE A 218 15.03 -11.98 4.31
C PHE A 218 16.01 -13.15 4.24
N SER A 219 17.15 -13.03 4.90
CA SER A 219 18.15 -14.11 4.95
C SER A 219 17.61 -15.35 5.66
N ILE A 220 16.92 -15.17 6.79
CA ILE A 220 16.27 -16.26 7.51
C ILE A 220 15.16 -16.88 6.66
N ALA A 221 14.29 -16.08 6.05
CA ALA A 221 13.21 -16.57 5.20
C ALA A 221 13.76 -17.35 3.99
N SER A 222 14.82 -16.85 3.35
CA SER A 222 15.50 -17.52 2.24
C SER A 222 16.15 -18.84 2.67
N ALA A 223 16.74 -18.90 3.87
CA ALA A 223 17.34 -20.12 4.39
C ALA A 223 16.26 -21.18 4.69
N LEU A 224 15.16 -20.78 5.34
CA LEU A 224 14.04 -21.69 5.64
C LEU A 224 13.42 -22.25 4.37
N THR A 225 13.14 -21.41 3.37
CA THR A 225 12.58 -21.84 2.08
C THR A 225 13.51 -22.74 1.29
N SER A 226 14.83 -22.65 1.49
CA SER A 226 15.79 -23.55 0.84
C SER A 226 15.92 -24.91 1.55
N ILE A 227 15.87 -24.93 2.88
CA ILE A 227 16.04 -26.16 3.67
C ILE A 227 14.77 -27.02 3.65
N PHE A 228 13.59 -26.41 3.72
CA PHE A 228 12.32 -27.13 3.85
C PHE A 228 12.04 -28.13 2.72
N PRO A 229 12.21 -27.77 1.44
CA PRO A 229 12.02 -28.68 0.32
C PRO A 229 13.02 -29.84 0.36
N ILE A 230 14.29 -29.56 0.67
CA ILE A 230 15.34 -30.59 0.76
C ILE A 230 15.02 -31.57 1.88
N GLY A 231 14.60 -31.08 3.05
CA GLY A 231 14.14 -31.92 4.16
C GLY A 231 12.93 -32.77 3.77
N GLY A 232 11.95 -32.19 3.08
CA GLY A 232 10.78 -32.89 2.59
C GLY A 232 11.11 -33.98 1.56
N TYR A 233 11.97 -33.67 0.58
CA TYR A 233 12.40 -34.62 -0.44
C TYR A 233 13.22 -35.77 0.15
N THR A 234 14.11 -35.49 1.10
CA THR A 234 14.93 -36.53 1.76
C THR A 234 14.08 -37.44 2.64
N LEU A 235 13.15 -36.91 3.44
CA LEU A 235 12.20 -37.70 4.22
C LEU A 235 11.28 -38.54 3.33
N GLY A 236 10.76 -37.96 2.24
CA GLY A 236 9.94 -38.69 1.27
C GLY A 236 10.70 -39.82 0.59
N PHE A 237 11.95 -39.59 0.20
CA PHE A 237 12.81 -40.61 -0.39
C PHE A 237 13.14 -41.74 0.59
N LEU A 238 13.46 -41.41 1.84
CA LEU A 238 13.68 -42.41 2.90
C LEU A 238 12.43 -43.25 3.16
N ALA A 239 11.24 -42.65 3.19
CA ALA A 239 9.98 -43.36 3.34
C ALA A 239 9.71 -44.32 2.17
N LEU A 240 10.08 -43.95 0.94
CA LEU A 240 9.95 -44.81 -0.24
C LEU A 240 10.89 -46.02 -0.21
N ILE A 241 12.08 -45.91 0.38
CA ILE A 241 13.01 -47.05 0.51
C ILE A 241 12.66 -47.93 1.71
N LEU A 242 12.44 -47.29 2.88
CA LEU A 242 12.21 -48.01 4.13
C LEU A 242 10.79 -48.58 4.22
N GLY A 243 9.81 -47.94 3.58
CA GLY A 243 8.41 -48.40 3.58
C GLY A 243 8.25 -49.84 3.06
N PRO A 244 8.66 -50.14 1.82
CA PRO A 244 8.61 -51.49 1.27
C PRO A 244 9.43 -52.50 2.09
N TYR A 245 10.60 -52.07 2.60
CA TYR A 245 11.46 -52.90 3.43
C TYR A 245 10.75 -53.31 4.74
N ILE A 246 10.16 -52.35 5.46
CA ILE A 246 9.40 -52.60 6.71
C ILE A 246 8.17 -53.46 6.42
N ILE A 247 7.42 -53.18 5.34
CA ILE A 247 6.28 -54.01 4.92
C ILE A 247 6.74 -55.45 4.67
N SER A 248 7.85 -55.65 3.94
CA SER A 248 8.38 -56.99 3.66
C SER A 248 8.82 -57.75 4.93
N LEU A 249 9.41 -57.06 5.91
CA LEU A 249 9.76 -57.65 7.21
C LEU A 249 8.51 -58.06 7.97
N ASN A 250 7.44 -57.27 7.94
CA ASN A 250 6.17 -57.59 8.59
C ASN A 250 5.44 -58.77 7.91
N THR A 251 5.48 -58.85 6.57
CA THR A 251 4.92 -59.99 5.82
C THR A 251 5.71 -61.29 6.07
N ARG A 252 7.04 -61.24 6.17
CA ARG A 252 7.85 -62.41 6.55
C ARG A 252 7.55 -62.89 7.97
N ARG A 253 7.32 -61.96 8.90
CA ARG A 253 7.01 -62.26 10.31
C ARG A 253 5.64 -62.93 10.46
N THR A 254 4.66 -62.53 9.66
CA THR A 254 3.33 -63.18 9.61
C THR A 254 3.38 -64.56 8.94
N HIS A 255 4.14 -64.73 7.85
CA HIS A 255 4.37 -66.06 7.26
C HIS A 255 5.08 -67.04 8.22
N ASN A 256 6.04 -66.57 9.01
CA ASN A 256 6.73 -67.39 10.02
C ASN A 256 5.82 -67.78 11.21
N TRP A 257 4.73 -67.05 11.45
CA TRP A 257 3.73 -67.38 12.47
C TRP A 257 2.76 -68.50 12.05
N VAL A 258 2.52 -68.66 10.74
CA VAL A 258 1.66 -69.74 10.19
C VAL A 258 2.41 -71.09 10.13
N GLY A 259 3.72 -71.10 10.37
CA GLY A 259 4.56 -72.31 10.42
C GLY A 259 4.57 -73.08 11.75
N TRP A 260 3.93 -72.56 12.81
CA TRP A 260 3.81 -73.27 14.09
C TRP A 260 2.46 -74.00 14.15
N GLN A 261 2.38 -75.15 13.47
CA GLN A 261 1.33 -76.13 13.75
C GLN A 261 1.61 -76.71 15.15
N PRO A 262 0.71 -76.60 16.13
CA PRO A 262 0.87 -77.36 17.36
C PRO A 262 0.83 -78.85 16.99
N LYS A 263 1.89 -79.59 17.34
CA LYS A 263 1.90 -81.05 17.26
C LYS A 263 0.67 -81.54 18.04
N ILE A 264 -0.26 -82.11 17.28
CA ILE A 264 -1.43 -82.84 17.77
C ILE A 264 -0.93 -83.84 18.82
N PHE A 265 -1.57 -83.83 19.98
CA PHE A 265 -1.43 -84.82 21.03
C PHE A 265 -1.65 -86.22 20.45
N ASP A 266 -0.55 -86.90 20.15
CA ASP A 266 -0.54 -88.35 19.91
C ASP A 266 -0.42 -89.02 21.29
N SER A 267 -1.44 -88.83 22.13
CA SER A 267 -1.56 -89.54 23.40
C SER A 267 -2.45 -90.75 23.18
N GLY A 268 -1.81 -91.88 22.89
CA GLY A 268 -2.42 -93.21 22.89
C GLY A 268 -2.96 -93.57 24.27
N LEU A 269 -4.20 -93.17 24.55
CA LEU A 269 -5.02 -93.62 25.68
C LEU A 269 -6.50 -93.60 25.27
N TYR A 270 -6.88 -94.50 24.35
CA TYR A 270 -8.25 -94.95 24.22
C TYR A 270 -8.22 -96.48 24.10
N LYS A 271 -8.43 -97.17 25.23
CA LYS A 271 -8.81 -98.59 25.24
C LYS A 271 -10.34 -98.64 25.10
N PRO A 272 -10.91 -99.40 24.15
CA PRO A 272 -12.34 -99.63 24.11
C PRO A 272 -12.77 -100.46 25.32
N LEU A 273 -13.86 -100.04 25.96
CA LEU A 273 -14.55 -100.84 26.99
C LEU A 273 -15.23 -102.03 26.30
N ASP A 274 -15.02 -103.19 26.90
CA ASP A 274 -15.47 -104.51 26.49
C ASP A 274 -16.93 -104.70 26.94
N ASP A 275 -17.86 -104.84 25.99
CA ASP A 275 -19.24 -105.25 26.23
C ASP A 275 -19.37 -106.72 25.80
N SER A 276 -19.12 -107.65 26.73
CA SER A 276 -19.66 -109.02 26.69
C SER A 276 -19.67 -109.69 28.08
N ASP A 277 -20.81 -109.52 28.77
CA ASP A 277 -21.64 -110.48 29.53
C ASP A 277 -21.09 -111.34 30.69
N PRO A 278 -21.94 -111.79 31.66
CA PRO A 278 -23.40 -111.65 31.76
C PRO A 278 -23.94 -110.92 33.01
#